data_AF-A0A0D3IF92-F1
#
_entry.id   AF-A0A0D3IF92-F1
#
_cell.length_a   1.000
_cell.length_b   1.000
_cell.length_c   1.000
_cell.angle_alpha   90.00
_cell.angle_beta   90.00
_cell.angle_gamma   90.00
#
_symmetry.space_group_name_H-M   'P 1'
#
loop_
_entity.id
_entity.type
_entity.pdbx_description
1 polymer ?
#
loop_
_entity_poly.entity_id
_entity_poly.type
_entity_poly.pdbx_seq_one_letter_code
_entity_poly.pdbx_strand_id
1 'polypeptide(L)'
;MKLHALSRVPERGVFSHVGYHIVRVAENGGGTIFAHQGGAFDALPEAEQERWQRLVSVNSNSGVLHPVVHEHPISGRKSVYLHLGMTGAVLEVTPPANDPKGIEKLRLLEQDEMRHLFQSYNALLNKGFATGAADLLGGAPRYGALVELQNLNSKPELNGQQGVVVGVLDRTNGRVAVELMEGQDPANPVKRPRMAVKPENLKEGDCIFIDNLAVAHRASPEAHKPSTEVGLRILHRTTIRAPQNFDPPYGLPPVLNVLGPNPLGGGGVWQGGGLGFRWDETIPMQN
;
A
#
# COMPACT_ATOMS: atom_id res chain seq x y z
N MET A 1 -32.19 -5.52 16.35
CA MET A 1 -30.85 -5.57 16.98
C MET A 1 -30.34 -4.14 17.14
N LYS A 2 -29.86 -3.71 18.31
CA LYS A 2 -29.39 -2.33 18.55
C LYS A 2 -27.90 -2.34 18.90
N LEU A 3 -27.07 -1.80 18.01
CA LEU A 3 -25.65 -1.53 18.29
C LEU A 3 -25.58 -0.21 19.07
N HIS A 4 -24.94 -0.20 20.24
CA HIS A 4 -24.81 0.99 21.08
C HIS A 4 -23.49 1.71 20.80
N ALA A 5 -23.56 3.03 20.58
CA ALA A 5 -22.38 3.89 20.41
C ALA A 5 -21.69 4.17 21.75
N LEU A 6 -20.36 4.29 21.74
CA LEU A 6 -19.54 4.58 22.93
C LEU A 6 -19.60 6.07 23.34
N SER A 7 -19.41 6.33 24.65
CA SER A 7 -19.44 7.66 25.28
C SER A 7 -18.18 8.51 25.05
N ARG A 8 -17.05 7.91 24.65
CA ARG A 8 -15.88 8.61 24.07
C ARG A 8 -15.72 8.16 22.63
N VAL A 9 -15.67 9.13 21.72
CA VAL A 9 -15.45 8.87 20.30
C VAL A 9 -13.94 8.83 20.04
N PRO A 10 -13.35 7.65 19.74
CA PRO A 10 -11.95 7.58 19.31
C PRO A 10 -11.73 8.40 18.03
N GLU A 11 -10.50 8.85 17.79
CA GLU A 11 -10.15 9.53 16.53
C GLU A 11 -10.48 8.60 15.35
N ARG A 12 -11.38 9.08 14.49
CA ARG A 12 -11.85 8.37 13.29
C ARG A 12 -11.13 8.84 12.01
N GLY A 13 -10.41 9.96 12.12
CA GLY A 13 -9.74 10.58 11.00
C GLY A 13 -8.64 9.66 10.47
N VAL A 14 -8.78 9.30 9.20
CA VAL A 14 -7.67 8.76 8.43
C VAL A 14 -6.73 9.90 8.02
N PHE A 15 -5.46 9.59 7.77
CA PHE A 15 -4.53 10.55 7.18
C PHE A 15 -4.66 10.47 5.66
N SER A 16 -5.01 11.58 5.02
CA SER A 16 -5.14 11.64 3.56
C SER A 16 -3.79 11.64 2.86
N HIS A 17 -2.81 12.32 3.45
CA HIS A 17 -1.48 12.45 2.88
C HIS A 17 -0.40 12.26 3.92
N VAL A 18 0.76 11.81 3.46
CA VAL A 18 1.99 11.83 4.23
C VAL A 18 3.10 12.47 3.41
N GLY A 19 3.83 13.38 4.04
CA GLY A 19 5.05 13.98 3.54
C GLY A 19 6.27 13.35 4.20
N TYR A 20 7.25 12.95 3.41
CA TYR A 20 8.58 12.56 3.88
C TYR A 20 9.63 13.53 3.33
N HIS A 21 10.44 14.10 4.22
CA HIS A 21 11.68 14.78 3.84
C HIS A 21 12.85 13.86 4.19
N ILE A 22 13.61 13.45 3.18
CA ILE A 22 14.72 12.50 3.29
C ILE A 22 15.95 13.25 3.81
N VAL A 23 16.22 13.14 5.11
CA VAL A 23 17.36 13.82 5.75
C VAL A 23 18.65 13.02 5.54
N ARG A 24 18.55 11.69 5.64
CA ARG A 24 19.67 10.78 5.41
C ARG A 24 19.17 9.46 4.82
N VAL A 25 19.80 9.01 3.74
CA VAL A 25 19.53 7.69 3.14
C VAL A 25 20.38 6.62 3.81
N ALA A 26 19.82 5.43 4.00
CA ALA A 26 20.61 4.29 4.49
C ALA A 26 21.55 3.81 3.37
N GLU A 27 22.79 3.49 3.75
CA GLU A 27 23.85 3.12 2.82
C GLU A 27 23.60 1.75 2.13
N ASN A 28 22.94 0.79 2.79
CA ASN A 28 22.67 -0.55 2.25
C ASN A 28 21.18 -0.90 2.22
N GLY A 29 20.36 -0.01 1.64
CA GLY A 29 18.92 -0.24 1.42
C GLY A 29 18.04 0.60 2.33
N GLY A 30 16.98 0.00 2.88
CA GLY A 30 16.08 0.68 3.82
C GLY A 30 15.11 1.68 3.17
N GLY A 31 14.80 1.48 1.88
CA GLY A 31 13.87 2.31 1.14
C GLY A 31 12.42 2.16 1.60
N THR A 32 11.54 2.99 1.04
CA THR A 32 10.09 2.81 1.16
C THR A 32 9.56 2.24 -0.15
N ILE A 33 8.75 1.20 -0.07
CA ILE A 33 8.10 0.57 -1.23
C ILE A 33 6.60 0.86 -1.20
N PHE A 34 6.02 1.03 -2.38
CA PHE A 34 4.67 1.56 -2.57
C PHE A 34 3.81 0.62 -3.43
N ALA A 35 2.52 0.58 -3.16
CA ALA A 35 1.53 -0.16 -3.94
C ALA A 35 0.25 0.67 -4.09
N HIS A 36 -0.27 0.78 -5.31
CA HIS A 36 -1.49 1.53 -5.59
C HIS A 36 -2.69 0.68 -5.21
N GLN A 37 -3.46 1.17 -4.25
CA GLN A 37 -4.59 0.47 -3.65
C GLN A 37 -5.76 0.32 -4.65
N GLY A 38 -6.00 1.31 -5.50
CA GLY A 38 -6.92 1.18 -6.64
C GLY A 38 -6.46 0.17 -7.71
N GLY A 39 -5.19 0.17 -8.11
CA GLY A 39 -4.67 -0.86 -9.02
C GLY A 39 -4.72 -2.27 -8.41
N ALA A 40 -4.52 -2.37 -7.10
CA ALA A 40 -4.73 -3.60 -6.34
C ALA A 40 -6.21 -4.04 -6.41
N PHE A 41 -7.17 -3.14 -6.18
CA PHE A 41 -8.59 -3.45 -6.30
C PHE A 41 -8.94 -4.00 -7.71
N ASP A 42 -8.48 -3.34 -8.76
CA ASP A 42 -8.76 -3.77 -10.15
C ASP A 42 -8.17 -5.15 -10.49
N ALA A 43 -7.11 -5.56 -9.81
CA ALA A 43 -6.48 -6.86 -10.00
C ALA A 43 -7.18 -8.02 -9.28
N LEU A 44 -8.19 -7.73 -8.44
CA LEU A 44 -9.01 -8.77 -7.82
C LEU A 44 -9.96 -9.40 -8.85
N PRO A 45 -10.27 -10.70 -8.73
CA PRO A 45 -11.40 -11.30 -9.44
C PRO A 45 -12.71 -10.56 -9.15
N GLU A 46 -13.61 -10.47 -10.13
CA GLU A 46 -14.88 -9.72 -10.00
C GLU A 46 -15.71 -10.12 -8.78
N ALA A 47 -15.80 -11.43 -8.49
CA ALA A 47 -16.51 -11.93 -7.31
C ALA A 47 -15.90 -11.43 -5.98
N GLU A 48 -14.56 -11.31 -5.91
CA GLU A 48 -13.88 -10.75 -4.74
C GLU A 48 -14.03 -9.23 -4.70
N GLN A 49 -14.03 -8.53 -5.83
CA GLN A 49 -14.34 -7.10 -5.88
C GLN A 49 -15.73 -6.82 -5.30
N GLU A 50 -16.75 -7.59 -5.72
CA GLU A 50 -18.11 -7.46 -5.18
C GLU A 50 -18.16 -7.76 -3.69
N ARG A 51 -17.53 -8.86 -3.26
CA ARG A 51 -17.52 -9.28 -1.86
C ARG A 51 -16.81 -8.26 -0.97
N TRP A 52 -15.63 -7.77 -1.36
CA TRP A 52 -14.81 -6.89 -0.51
C TRP A 52 -15.47 -5.54 -0.28
N GLN A 53 -16.30 -5.07 -1.21
CA GLN A 53 -17.12 -3.87 -1.02
C GLN A 53 -18.19 -4.02 0.07
N ARG A 54 -18.51 -5.26 0.46
CA ARG A 54 -19.44 -5.58 1.55
C ARG A 54 -18.73 -5.80 2.89
N LEU A 55 -17.40 -5.71 2.93
CA LEU A 55 -16.61 -5.95 4.12
C LEU A 55 -16.29 -4.64 4.85
N VAL A 56 -16.40 -4.68 6.18
CA VAL A 56 -16.07 -3.56 7.07
C VAL A 56 -15.14 -4.06 8.17
N SER A 57 -13.92 -3.54 8.19
CA SER A 57 -12.91 -3.85 9.21
C SER A 57 -13.19 -3.09 10.51
N VAL A 58 -12.89 -3.73 11.64
CA VAL A 58 -12.95 -3.15 12.98
C VAL A 58 -11.54 -3.07 13.53
N ASN A 59 -11.08 -1.86 13.87
CA ASN A 59 -9.77 -1.67 14.48
C ASN A 59 -9.71 -2.35 15.86
N SER A 60 -8.67 -3.14 16.13
CA SER A 60 -8.55 -3.91 17.39
C SER A 60 -8.35 -3.05 18.64
N ASN A 61 -7.83 -1.84 18.50
CA ASN A 61 -7.52 -0.95 19.64
C ASN A 61 -8.60 0.09 19.87
N SER A 62 -9.06 0.75 18.80
CA SER A 62 -10.03 1.83 18.88
C SER A 62 -11.48 1.37 18.67
N GLY A 63 -11.67 0.22 18.01
CA GLY A 63 -12.99 -0.22 17.56
C GLY A 63 -13.58 0.63 16.44
N VAL A 64 -12.81 1.52 15.81
CA VAL A 64 -13.24 2.30 14.64
C VAL A 64 -13.51 1.35 13.46
N LEU A 65 -14.61 1.60 12.76
CA LEU A 65 -15.01 0.84 11.58
C LEU A 65 -14.56 1.56 10.31
N HIS A 66 -13.91 0.81 9.41
CA HIS A 66 -13.56 1.28 8.07
C HIS A 66 -13.97 0.27 7.01
N PRO A 67 -14.51 0.70 5.86
CA PRO A 67 -14.76 -0.20 4.75
C PRO A 67 -13.43 -0.78 4.24
N VAL A 68 -13.44 -2.06 3.86
CA VAL A 68 -12.28 -2.72 3.23
C VAL A 68 -12.05 -2.19 1.81
N VAL A 69 -13.07 -1.62 1.17
CA VAL A 69 -12.97 -0.91 -0.10
C VAL A 69 -13.64 0.45 0.04
N HIS A 70 -12.90 1.51 -0.21
CA HIS A 70 -13.42 2.88 -0.20
C HIS A 70 -13.38 3.48 -1.61
N GLU A 71 -14.14 4.56 -1.81
CA GLU A 71 -14.08 5.38 -3.02
C GLU A 71 -13.21 6.62 -2.76
N HIS A 72 -12.19 6.83 -3.59
CA HIS A 72 -11.28 7.95 -3.43
C HIS A 72 -12.02 9.29 -3.66
N PRO A 73 -12.01 10.25 -2.71
CA PRO A 73 -12.89 11.42 -2.75
C PRO A 73 -12.64 12.39 -3.92
N ILE A 74 -11.46 12.33 -4.55
CA ILE A 74 -11.11 13.19 -5.68
C ILE A 74 -11.29 12.47 -7.02
N SER A 75 -10.96 11.18 -7.08
CA SER A 75 -10.87 10.45 -8.34
C SER A 75 -12.04 9.50 -8.59
N GLY A 76 -12.87 9.24 -7.58
CA GLY A 76 -13.94 8.24 -7.62
C GLY A 76 -13.42 6.80 -7.72
N ARG A 77 -12.10 6.57 -7.65
CA ARG A 77 -11.55 5.23 -7.84
C ARG A 77 -11.73 4.39 -6.58
N LYS A 78 -12.27 3.19 -6.76
CA LYS A 78 -12.35 2.19 -5.69
C LYS A 78 -10.96 1.68 -5.33
N SER A 79 -10.65 1.67 -4.04
CA SER A 79 -9.34 1.29 -3.51
C SER A 79 -9.49 0.43 -2.27
N VAL A 80 -8.67 -0.62 -2.18
CA VAL A 80 -8.63 -1.47 -0.98
C VAL A 80 -8.04 -0.68 0.20
N TYR A 81 -8.50 -0.95 1.42
CA TYR A 81 -8.05 -0.29 2.65
C TYR A 81 -8.19 -1.23 3.85
N LEU A 82 -7.09 -1.86 4.25
CA LEU A 82 -7.06 -2.79 5.38
C LEU A 82 -5.73 -2.70 6.13
N HIS A 83 -5.79 -2.68 7.46
CA HIS A 83 -4.59 -2.73 8.31
C HIS A 83 -4.33 -4.16 8.80
N LEU A 84 -3.24 -4.76 8.32
CA LEU A 84 -2.90 -6.17 8.61
C LEU A 84 -2.47 -6.43 10.07
N GLY A 85 -2.10 -5.39 10.83
CA GLY A 85 -1.65 -5.51 12.23
C GLY A 85 -2.62 -4.99 13.30
N MET A 86 -3.70 -4.31 12.91
CA MET A 86 -4.60 -3.59 13.84
C MET A 86 -6.08 -3.83 13.53
N THR A 87 -6.39 -4.90 12.81
CA THR A 87 -7.78 -5.29 12.53
C THR A 87 -8.15 -6.45 13.45
N GLY A 88 -9.14 -6.25 14.31
CA GLY A 88 -9.58 -7.23 15.31
C GLY A 88 -10.78 -8.06 14.90
N ALA A 89 -11.54 -7.58 13.90
CA ALA A 89 -12.70 -8.23 13.34
C ALA A 89 -12.99 -7.68 11.95
N VAL A 90 -13.73 -8.44 11.13
CA VAL A 90 -14.29 -7.96 9.87
C VAL A 90 -15.75 -8.40 9.81
N LEU A 91 -16.62 -7.43 9.56
CA LEU A 91 -18.04 -7.61 9.33
C LEU A 91 -18.27 -7.83 7.83
N GLU A 92 -19.14 -8.79 7.48
CA GLU A 92 -19.69 -8.92 6.15
C GLU A 92 -21.17 -8.57 6.17
N VAL A 93 -21.57 -7.67 5.27
CA VAL A 93 -22.95 -7.25 5.07
C VAL A 93 -23.55 -8.00 3.88
N THR A 94 -24.78 -8.49 4.03
CA THR A 94 -25.65 -8.85 2.91
C THR A 94 -26.75 -7.80 2.81
N PRO A 95 -26.78 -6.98 1.75
CA PRO A 95 -27.86 -6.01 1.56
C PRO A 95 -29.14 -6.70 1.06
N PRO A 96 -30.33 -6.17 1.38
CA PRO A 96 -31.59 -6.62 0.78
C PRO A 96 -31.58 -6.42 -0.74
N ALA A 97 -32.24 -7.30 -1.48
CA ALA A 97 -32.34 -7.22 -2.95
C ALA A 97 -32.95 -5.91 -3.47
N ASN A 98 -33.80 -5.26 -2.67
CA ASN A 98 -34.50 -4.02 -3.00
C ASN A 98 -33.89 -2.76 -2.35
N ASP A 99 -32.85 -2.90 -1.51
CA ASP A 99 -32.18 -1.77 -0.87
C ASP A 99 -30.66 -2.05 -0.75
N PRO A 100 -29.85 -1.62 -1.72
CA PRO A 100 -28.40 -1.86 -1.71
C PRO A 100 -27.67 -1.11 -0.58
N LYS A 101 -28.35 -0.21 0.16
CA LYS A 101 -27.79 0.51 1.31
C LYS A 101 -28.27 -0.07 2.65
N GLY A 102 -29.20 -1.02 2.63
CA GLY A 102 -29.73 -1.68 3.82
C GLY A 102 -28.85 -2.82 4.32
N ILE A 103 -29.22 -3.36 5.48
CA ILE A 103 -28.61 -4.57 6.06
C ILE A 103 -29.71 -5.62 6.19
N GLU A 104 -29.66 -6.68 5.38
CA GLU A 104 -30.51 -7.87 5.54
C GLU A 104 -29.86 -8.84 6.52
N LYS A 105 -28.55 -9.09 6.33
CA LYS A 105 -27.74 -9.95 7.20
C LYS A 105 -26.42 -9.26 7.51
N LEU A 106 -25.98 -9.43 8.74
CA LEU A 106 -24.69 -8.96 9.24
C LEU A 106 -24.04 -10.12 9.99
N ARG A 107 -22.81 -10.46 9.63
CA ARG A 107 -22.03 -11.49 10.31
C ARG A 107 -20.58 -11.07 10.48
N LEU A 108 -19.87 -11.74 11.37
CA LEU A 108 -18.42 -11.67 11.44
C LEU A 108 -17.81 -12.74 10.52
N LEU A 109 -16.65 -12.44 9.95
CA LEU A 109 -15.86 -13.44 9.26
C LEU A 109 -15.29 -14.46 10.25
N GLU A 110 -15.32 -15.73 9.86
CA GLU A 110 -14.69 -16.82 10.63
C GLU A 110 -13.16 -16.77 10.50
N GLN A 111 -12.46 -17.55 11.34
CA GLN A 111 -11.00 -17.52 11.40
C GLN A 111 -10.32 -17.80 10.05
N ASP A 112 -10.80 -18.79 9.31
CA ASP A 112 -10.25 -19.15 8.00
C ASP A 112 -10.54 -18.10 6.94
N GLU A 113 -11.70 -17.45 7.01
CA GLU A 113 -12.09 -16.37 6.11
C GLU A 113 -11.26 -15.10 6.36
N MET A 114 -11.04 -14.76 7.64
CA MET A 114 -10.14 -13.70 8.05
C MET A 114 -8.72 -13.96 7.55
N ARG A 115 -8.22 -15.19 7.76
CA ARG A 115 -6.89 -15.58 7.27
C ARG A 115 -6.78 -15.44 5.76
N HIS A 116 -7.77 -15.95 5.03
CA HIS A 116 -7.81 -15.85 3.57
C HIS A 116 -7.86 -14.40 3.08
N LEU A 117 -8.68 -13.54 3.69
CA LEU A 117 -8.77 -12.12 3.37
C LEU A 117 -7.40 -11.42 3.55
N PHE A 118 -6.75 -11.64 4.69
CA PHE A 118 -5.49 -10.97 4.99
C PHE A 118 -4.35 -11.48 4.11
N GLN A 119 -4.28 -12.80 3.86
CA GLN A 119 -3.31 -13.37 2.94
C GLN A 119 -3.53 -12.88 1.51
N SER A 120 -4.78 -12.79 1.05
CA SER A 120 -5.13 -12.25 -0.26
C SER A 120 -4.77 -10.77 -0.38
N TYR A 121 -5.11 -9.95 0.63
CA TYR A 121 -4.74 -8.54 0.68
C TYR A 121 -3.21 -8.36 0.69
N ASN A 122 -2.49 -9.13 1.51
CA ASN A 122 -1.03 -9.08 1.55
C ASN A 122 -0.42 -9.53 0.21
N ALA A 123 -0.90 -10.60 -0.40
CA ALA A 123 -0.45 -11.06 -1.71
C ALA A 123 -0.73 -10.03 -2.80
N LEU A 124 -1.88 -9.36 -2.75
CA LEU A 124 -2.28 -8.32 -3.68
C LEU A 124 -1.36 -7.10 -3.59
N LEU A 125 -1.13 -6.60 -2.37
CA LEU A 125 -0.18 -5.51 -2.15
C LEU A 125 1.25 -5.94 -2.48
N ASN A 126 1.65 -7.18 -2.17
CA ASN A 126 2.97 -7.71 -2.55
C ASN A 126 3.15 -7.79 -4.05
N LYS A 127 2.12 -8.15 -4.83
CA LYS A 127 2.17 -8.02 -6.29
C LYS A 127 2.39 -6.57 -6.67
N GLY A 128 1.63 -5.64 -6.07
CA GLY A 128 1.79 -4.20 -6.24
C GLY A 128 3.20 -3.69 -5.89
N PHE A 129 3.80 -4.18 -4.80
CA PHE A 129 5.15 -3.84 -4.31
C PHE A 129 6.25 -4.49 -5.15
N ALA A 130 6.04 -5.73 -5.61
CA ALA A 130 6.96 -6.44 -6.51
C ALA A 130 6.94 -5.81 -7.92
N THR A 131 5.80 -5.26 -8.34
CA THR A 131 5.69 -4.34 -9.48
C THR A 131 6.05 -2.90 -9.10
N GLY A 132 6.37 -2.63 -7.83
CA GLY A 132 6.33 -1.30 -7.19
C GLY A 132 7.66 -0.79 -6.64
N ALA A 133 8.79 -1.35 -7.08
CA ALA A 133 10.04 -0.58 -7.15
C ALA A 133 10.03 0.39 -8.36
N ALA A 134 9.00 0.33 -9.21
CA ALA A 134 8.81 1.23 -10.34
C ALA A 134 7.36 1.14 -10.85
N ASP A 135 6.46 1.98 -10.35
CA ASP A 135 5.45 2.61 -11.25
C ASP A 135 4.52 3.64 -10.61
N LEU A 136 4.60 3.91 -9.29
CA LEU A 136 3.58 4.75 -8.64
C LEU A 136 4.09 6.04 -8.01
N LEU A 137 5.40 6.19 -7.91
CA LEU A 137 6.05 7.46 -7.62
C LEU A 137 7.27 7.53 -8.53
N GLY A 138 7.11 8.20 -9.68
CA GLY A 138 8.12 8.91 -10.49
C GLY A 138 9.59 8.49 -10.59
N GLY A 139 10.02 7.30 -10.16
CA GLY A 139 11.44 6.95 -10.04
C GLY A 139 12.00 6.17 -11.23
N ALA A 140 11.20 5.28 -11.84
CA ALA A 140 11.60 4.66 -13.09
C ALA A 140 11.11 5.50 -14.27
N PRO A 141 12.01 5.98 -15.14
CA PRO A 141 11.63 6.74 -16.31
C PRO A 141 10.77 5.86 -17.24
N ARG A 142 9.65 6.44 -17.71
CA ARG A 142 8.66 5.74 -18.56
C ARG A 142 9.25 5.41 -19.93
N TYR A 143 8.67 4.44 -20.63
CA TYR A 143 8.99 4.24 -22.06
C TYR A 143 8.87 5.56 -22.83
N GLY A 144 9.89 5.90 -23.61
CA GLY A 144 10.02 7.15 -24.35
C GLY A 144 10.54 8.33 -23.53
N ALA A 145 10.75 8.19 -22.21
CA ALA A 145 11.31 9.27 -21.40
C ALA A 145 12.78 9.53 -21.73
N LEU A 146 13.13 10.80 -21.81
CA LEU A 146 14.51 11.27 -21.93
C LEU A 146 15.17 11.19 -20.55
N VAL A 147 16.37 10.61 -20.50
CA VAL A 147 17.12 10.36 -19.26
C VAL A 147 18.58 10.76 -19.44
N GLU A 148 19.22 11.17 -18.36
CA GLU A 148 20.66 11.36 -18.29
C GLU A 148 21.27 10.22 -17.47
N LEU A 149 22.39 9.68 -17.93
CA LEU A 149 23.11 8.63 -17.23
C LEU A 149 24.03 9.24 -16.17
N GLN A 150 23.90 8.79 -14.93
CA GLN A 150 24.75 9.23 -13.83
C GLN A 150 25.19 8.04 -12.97
N ASN A 151 26.34 8.18 -12.32
CA ASN A 151 26.87 7.23 -11.33
C ASN A 151 27.05 5.78 -11.85
N LEU A 152 27.36 5.60 -13.13
CA LEU A 152 27.68 4.30 -13.73
C LEU A 152 29.10 3.84 -13.36
N ASN A 153 29.21 2.92 -12.40
CA ASN A 153 30.52 2.37 -11.99
C ASN A 153 31.17 1.47 -13.04
N SER A 154 30.38 0.72 -13.82
CA SER A 154 30.92 -0.22 -14.82
C SER A 154 31.27 0.44 -16.16
N LYS A 155 30.74 1.65 -16.40
CA LYS A 155 30.90 2.43 -17.63
C LYS A 155 30.93 3.94 -17.32
N PRO A 156 31.91 4.41 -16.53
CA PRO A 156 31.95 5.80 -16.08
C PRO A 156 32.05 6.82 -17.23
N GLU A 157 32.58 6.40 -18.38
CA GLU A 157 32.67 7.18 -19.61
C GLU A 157 31.30 7.57 -20.22
N LEU A 158 30.23 6.92 -19.80
CA LEU A 158 28.87 7.20 -20.26
C LEU A 158 28.09 8.13 -19.31
N ASN A 159 28.68 8.51 -18.16
CA ASN A 159 28.05 9.48 -17.26
C ASN A 159 27.97 10.86 -17.94
N GLY A 160 26.84 11.53 -17.80
CA GLY A 160 26.50 12.79 -18.47
C GLY A 160 25.90 12.62 -19.87
N GLN A 161 25.86 11.40 -20.42
CA GLN A 161 25.21 11.16 -21.71
C GLN A 161 23.69 11.04 -21.57
N GLN A 162 22.98 11.46 -22.62
CA GLN A 162 21.52 11.39 -22.69
C GLN A 162 21.06 10.14 -23.46
N GLY A 163 19.91 9.62 -23.07
CA GLY A 163 19.27 8.48 -23.71
C GLY A 163 17.75 8.54 -23.63
N VAL A 164 17.10 7.59 -24.29
CA VAL A 164 15.66 7.38 -24.25
C VAL A 164 15.37 6.01 -23.68
N VAL A 165 14.43 5.91 -22.75
CA VAL A 165 13.96 4.62 -22.25
C VAL A 165 13.22 3.88 -23.36
N VAL A 166 13.72 2.71 -23.74
CA VAL A 166 13.17 1.88 -24.83
C VAL A 166 12.67 0.51 -24.34
N GLY A 167 12.66 0.29 -23.03
CA GLY A 167 12.14 -0.93 -22.43
C GLY A 167 11.52 -0.69 -21.07
N VAL A 168 10.62 -1.59 -20.68
CA VAL A 168 10.01 -1.62 -19.35
C VAL A 168 11.08 -2.00 -18.31
N LEU A 169 10.91 -1.58 -17.05
CA LEU A 169 11.75 -2.07 -15.95
C LEU A 169 11.74 -3.60 -15.94
N ASP A 170 12.90 -4.22 -16.14
CA ASP A 170 13.12 -5.63 -15.92
C ASP A 170 12.98 -5.91 -14.42
N ARG A 171 11.88 -6.59 -14.08
CA ARG A 171 11.47 -6.86 -12.69
C ARG A 171 12.39 -7.86 -11.98
N THR A 172 13.25 -8.55 -12.71
CA THR A 172 14.19 -9.53 -12.16
C THR A 172 15.46 -8.85 -11.64
N ASN A 173 15.90 -7.77 -12.30
CA ASN A 173 17.17 -7.09 -11.97
C ASN A 173 17.02 -5.58 -11.68
N GLY A 174 15.81 -5.04 -11.77
CA GLY A 174 15.48 -3.65 -11.47
C GLY A 174 16.10 -2.65 -12.45
N ARG A 175 16.35 -3.05 -13.72
CA ARG A 175 16.95 -2.17 -14.73
C ARG A 175 15.96 -1.79 -15.83
N VAL A 176 16.04 -0.57 -16.32
CA VAL A 176 15.35 -0.10 -17.53
C VAL A 176 16.31 -0.16 -18.72
N ALA A 177 15.80 -0.51 -19.90
CA ALA A 177 16.59 -0.43 -21.12
C ALA A 177 16.59 1.02 -21.63
N VAL A 178 17.78 1.59 -21.80
CA VAL A 178 18.03 2.94 -22.32
C VAL A 178 18.81 2.83 -23.62
N GLU A 179 18.35 3.52 -24.64
CA GLU A 179 19.05 3.71 -25.91
C GLU A 179 19.73 5.09 -25.89
N LEU A 180 21.06 5.12 -26.05
CA LEU A 180 21.83 6.36 -26.02
C LEU A 180 21.49 7.22 -27.23
N MET A 181 21.50 8.55 -27.07
CA MET A 181 21.27 9.47 -28.18
C MET A 181 22.48 9.57 -29.12
N GLU A 182 23.68 9.34 -28.61
CA GLU A 182 24.95 9.41 -29.33
C GLU A 182 25.68 8.06 -29.34
N GLY A 183 26.57 7.89 -30.33
CA GLY A 183 27.34 6.66 -30.56
C GLY A 183 26.65 5.68 -31.51
N GLN A 184 27.40 4.63 -31.88
CA GLN A 184 26.93 3.51 -32.71
C GLN A 184 27.17 2.20 -31.98
N ASP A 185 26.24 1.25 -32.10
CA ASP A 185 26.41 -0.10 -31.55
C ASP A 185 27.58 -0.78 -32.27
N PRO A 186 28.64 -1.20 -31.54
CA PRO A 186 29.80 -1.88 -32.14
C PRO A 186 29.44 -3.14 -32.93
N ALA A 187 28.34 -3.81 -32.58
CA ALA A 187 27.85 -5.00 -33.26
C ALA A 187 26.88 -4.68 -34.42
N ASN A 188 26.32 -3.47 -34.48
CA ASN A 188 25.44 -3.03 -35.55
C ASN A 188 25.52 -1.50 -35.75
N PRO A 189 26.34 -1.01 -36.70
CA PRO A 189 26.60 0.42 -36.90
C PRO A 189 25.36 1.25 -37.25
N VAL A 190 24.26 0.60 -37.64
CA VAL A 190 22.97 1.24 -37.97
C VAL A 190 22.10 1.47 -36.73
N LYS A 191 22.43 0.84 -35.59
CA LYS A 191 21.70 0.96 -34.33
C LYS A 191 22.45 1.82 -33.33
N ARG A 192 21.68 2.51 -32.49
CA ARG A 192 22.19 3.24 -31.34
C ARG A 192 22.55 2.27 -30.20
N PRO A 193 23.58 2.57 -29.38
CA PRO A 193 23.96 1.73 -28.26
C PRO A 193 22.81 1.60 -27.27
N ARG A 194 22.55 0.37 -26.80
CA ARG A 194 21.56 0.08 -25.76
C ARG A 194 22.22 -0.44 -24.49
N MET A 195 21.66 -0.07 -23.35
CA MET A 195 22.09 -0.58 -22.05
C MET A 195 20.95 -0.72 -21.05
N ALA A 196 21.15 -1.61 -20.08
CA ALA A 196 20.24 -1.76 -18.95
C ALA A 196 20.77 -0.97 -17.75
N VAL A 197 20.01 0.02 -17.28
CA VAL A 197 20.39 0.97 -16.22
C VAL A 197 19.44 0.85 -15.04
N LYS A 198 19.94 0.88 -13.81
CA LYS A 198 19.10 0.89 -12.61
C LYS A 198 18.67 2.33 -12.32
N PRO A 199 17.36 2.64 -12.18
CA PRO A 199 16.92 3.97 -11.78
C PRO A 199 17.49 4.33 -10.40
N GLU A 200 17.76 5.61 -10.18
CA GLU A 200 18.30 6.08 -8.91
C GLU A 200 17.21 6.07 -7.83
N ASN A 201 17.57 5.61 -6.63
CA ASN A 201 16.71 5.71 -5.45
C ASN A 201 16.64 7.16 -4.96
N LEU A 202 15.70 7.43 -4.04
CA LEU A 202 15.61 8.71 -3.31
C LEU A 202 16.96 9.13 -2.74
N LYS A 203 17.23 10.44 -2.76
CA LYS A 203 18.44 11.08 -2.22
C LYS A 203 18.14 11.94 -1.01
N GLU A 204 19.20 12.32 -0.30
CA GLU A 204 19.12 13.34 0.74
C GLU A 204 18.61 14.67 0.17
N GLY A 205 17.69 15.32 0.88
CA GLY A 205 16.99 16.52 0.46
C GLY A 205 15.67 16.25 -0.29
N ASP A 206 15.42 15.03 -0.77
CA ASP A 206 14.17 14.72 -1.47
C ASP A 206 12.96 14.90 -0.55
N CYS A 207 11.89 15.46 -1.12
CA CYS A 207 10.57 15.53 -0.49
C CYS A 207 9.58 14.67 -1.27
N ILE A 208 8.91 13.76 -0.57
CA ILE A 208 7.89 12.88 -1.15
C ILE A 208 6.56 13.22 -0.50
N PHE A 209 5.54 13.45 -1.31
CA PHE A 209 4.17 13.60 -0.85
C PHE A 209 3.36 12.44 -1.41
N ILE A 210 2.75 11.67 -0.51
CA ILE A 210 2.03 10.45 -0.82
C ILE A 210 0.57 10.66 -0.48
N ASP A 211 -0.30 10.30 -1.42
CA ASP A 211 -1.73 10.12 -1.20
C ASP A 211 -1.96 8.76 -0.50
N ASN A 212 -2.20 8.80 0.82
CA ASN A 212 -2.42 7.61 1.63
C ASN A 212 -3.78 6.95 1.38
N LEU A 213 -4.70 7.62 0.68
CA LEU A 213 -5.98 7.05 0.29
C LEU A 213 -5.79 6.19 -0.97
N ALA A 214 -4.90 6.59 -1.88
CA ALA A 214 -4.62 5.84 -3.10
C ALA A 214 -3.44 4.86 -3.00
N VAL A 215 -2.50 5.07 -2.06
CA VAL A 215 -1.22 4.35 -2.01
C VAL A 215 -0.94 3.75 -0.62
N ALA A 216 -0.71 2.44 -0.60
CA ALA A 216 -0.15 1.74 0.55
C ALA A 216 1.38 1.79 0.48
N HIS A 217 2.03 1.82 1.64
CA HIS A 217 3.48 1.84 1.71
C HIS A 217 3.99 1.01 2.88
N ARG A 218 5.21 0.49 2.73
CA ARG A 218 5.96 -0.15 3.81
C ARG A 218 7.45 0.10 3.66
N ALA A 219 8.19 -0.02 4.75
CA ALA A 219 9.64 -0.04 4.67
C ALA A 219 10.10 -1.34 3.97
N SER A 220 11.23 -1.27 3.26
CA SER A 220 11.85 -2.47 2.70
C SER A 220 12.37 -3.38 3.83
N PRO A 221 12.51 -4.70 3.62
CA PRO A 221 12.97 -5.62 4.66
C PRO A 221 14.29 -5.20 5.32
N GLU A 222 15.20 -4.59 4.56
CA GLU A 222 16.48 -4.08 5.06
C GLU A 222 16.30 -2.98 6.10
N ALA A 223 15.23 -2.19 6.05
CA ALA A 223 14.97 -1.11 7.01
C ALA A 223 14.80 -1.62 8.46
N HIS A 224 14.57 -2.92 8.64
CA HIS A 224 14.41 -3.55 9.95
C HIS A 224 15.71 -4.14 10.50
N LYS A 225 16.83 -4.07 9.75
CA LYS A 225 18.14 -4.52 10.21
C LYS A 225 18.83 -3.43 11.06
N PRO A 226 19.81 -3.78 11.91
CA PRO A 226 20.57 -2.81 12.69
C PRO A 226 21.25 -1.76 11.81
N SER A 227 21.34 -0.51 12.29
CA SER A 227 22.01 0.58 11.56
C SER A 227 23.49 0.33 11.30
N THR A 228 24.14 -0.55 12.07
CA THR A 228 25.51 -1.03 11.80
C THR A 228 25.62 -1.86 10.52
N GLU A 229 24.52 -2.46 10.05
CA GLU A 229 24.46 -3.24 8.82
C GLU A 229 23.94 -2.41 7.64
N VAL A 230 22.83 -1.70 7.85
CA VAL A 230 22.13 -1.02 6.75
C VAL A 230 22.40 0.47 6.63
N GLY A 231 23.06 1.05 7.63
CA GLY A 231 23.33 2.46 7.66
C GLY A 231 22.33 3.26 8.48
N LEU A 232 22.63 4.55 8.69
CA LEU A 232 21.75 5.45 9.43
C LEU A 232 20.72 6.07 8.48
N ARG A 233 19.44 5.83 8.75
CA ARG A 233 18.33 6.44 8.00
C ARG A 233 17.61 7.48 8.85
N ILE A 234 17.44 8.69 8.32
CA ILE A 234 16.73 9.78 9.01
C ILE A 234 15.70 10.39 8.05
N LEU A 235 14.47 10.54 8.52
CA LEU A 235 13.40 11.21 7.80
C LEU A 235 12.59 12.12 8.73
N HIS A 236 12.12 13.24 8.20
CA HIS A 236 11.03 13.98 8.83
C HIS A 236 9.71 13.50 8.20
N ARG A 237 8.71 13.25 9.05
CA ARG A 237 7.37 12.81 8.63
C ARG A 237 6.32 13.82 9.05
N THR A 238 5.50 14.23 8.10
CA THR A 238 4.29 15.02 8.35
C THR A 238 3.09 14.26 7.82
N THR A 239 2.01 14.17 8.61
CA THR A 239 0.75 13.54 8.18
C THR A 239 -0.35 14.58 8.14
N ILE A 240 -1.17 14.56 7.08
CA ILE A 240 -2.29 15.47 6.88
C ILE A 240 -3.57 14.70 7.14
N ARG A 241 -4.39 15.17 8.08
CA ARG A 241 -5.70 14.60 8.37
C ARG A 241 -6.60 14.70 7.13
N ALA A 242 -7.36 13.66 6.83
CA ALA A 242 -8.34 13.71 5.75
C ALA A 242 -9.47 14.70 6.07
N PRO A 243 -10.02 15.39 5.04
CA PRO A 243 -11.17 16.27 5.23
C PRO A 243 -12.44 15.48 5.58
N GLN A 244 -12.50 14.20 5.21
CA GLN A 244 -13.61 13.29 5.45
C GLN A 244 -13.08 11.98 6.04
N ASN A 245 -13.84 11.38 6.96
CA ASN A 245 -13.51 10.06 7.49
C ASN A 245 -13.95 8.98 6.51
N PHE A 246 -13.36 7.78 6.64
CA PHE A 246 -13.89 6.58 6.01
C PHE A 246 -14.98 5.98 6.88
N ASP A 247 -16.13 6.65 6.90
CA ASP A 247 -17.30 6.16 7.64
C ASP A 247 -17.78 4.84 7.00
N PRO A 248 -18.20 3.86 7.82
CA PRO A 248 -18.64 2.57 7.30
C PRO A 248 -19.95 2.71 6.52
N PRO A 249 -20.13 1.91 5.46
CA PRO A 249 -21.36 1.89 4.69
C PRO A 249 -22.53 1.27 5.47
N TYR A 250 -23.71 1.27 4.84
CA TYR A 250 -24.93 0.62 5.34
C TYR A 250 -25.50 1.18 6.65
N GLY A 251 -25.11 2.39 7.05
CA GLY A 251 -25.54 3.00 8.31
C GLY A 251 -24.99 2.30 9.56
N LEU A 252 -23.92 1.52 9.41
CA LEU A 252 -23.21 0.93 10.55
C LEU A 252 -22.68 2.04 11.48
N PRO A 253 -22.61 1.78 12.79
CA PRO A 253 -21.99 2.74 13.69
C PRO A 253 -20.50 2.89 13.33
N PRO A 254 -19.95 4.10 13.38
CA PRO A 254 -18.54 4.34 13.04
C PRO A 254 -17.55 3.73 14.03
N VAL A 255 -18.03 3.29 15.20
CA VAL A 255 -17.22 2.70 16.27
C VAL A 255 -18.04 1.62 16.99
N LEU A 256 -17.39 0.50 17.31
CA LEU A 256 -17.90 -0.55 18.18
C LEU A 256 -17.00 -0.70 19.42
N ASN A 257 -17.56 -1.23 20.52
CA ASN A 257 -16.76 -1.57 21.69
C ASN A 257 -15.97 -2.87 21.48
N VAL A 258 -14.85 -2.79 20.76
CA VAL A 258 -14.01 -3.95 20.44
C VAL A 258 -13.41 -4.64 21.68
N LEU A 259 -13.28 -3.92 22.80
CA LEU A 259 -12.84 -4.47 24.08
C LEU A 259 -13.99 -5.14 24.86
N GLY A 260 -15.23 -4.96 24.41
CA GLY A 260 -16.41 -5.59 24.96
C GLY A 260 -16.72 -6.95 24.31
N PRO A 261 -17.81 -7.61 24.73
CA PRO A 261 -18.25 -8.85 24.12
C PRO A 261 -18.63 -8.65 22.65
N ASN A 262 -18.53 -9.73 21.87
CA ASN A 262 -18.97 -9.77 20.47
C ASN A 262 -20.43 -9.27 20.36
N PRO A 263 -20.69 -8.18 19.61
CA PRO A 263 -22.01 -7.56 19.54
C PRO A 263 -23.04 -8.40 18.77
N LEU A 264 -22.62 -9.45 18.05
CA LEU A 264 -23.49 -10.36 17.30
C LEU A 264 -23.90 -11.61 18.10
N GLY A 265 -23.46 -11.74 19.36
CA GLY A 265 -23.89 -12.81 20.26
C GLY A 265 -23.18 -14.15 20.10
N GLY A 266 -22.29 -14.31 19.12
CA GLY A 266 -21.45 -15.50 18.92
C GLY A 266 -21.04 -15.72 17.47
N GLY A 267 -20.04 -16.58 17.23
CA GLY A 267 -19.49 -16.84 15.89
C GLY A 267 -18.56 -15.74 15.37
N GLY A 268 -17.67 -16.11 14.45
CA GLY A 268 -16.68 -15.21 13.84
C GLY A 268 -15.61 -14.68 14.80
N VAL A 269 -14.63 -14.00 14.20
CA VAL A 269 -13.48 -13.42 14.92
C VAL A 269 -13.88 -12.09 15.57
N TRP A 270 -13.61 -11.97 16.88
CA TRP A 270 -13.75 -10.73 17.64
C TRP A 270 -12.58 -10.57 18.61
N GLN A 271 -11.58 -9.75 18.25
CA GLN A 271 -10.34 -9.59 19.01
C GLN A 271 -10.03 -8.13 19.31
N GLY A 272 -10.13 -7.75 20.58
CA GLY A 272 -9.72 -6.44 21.08
C GLY A 272 -8.31 -6.43 21.66
N GLY A 273 -7.61 -5.30 21.52
CA GLY A 273 -6.32 -4.99 22.13
C GLY A 273 -5.08 -5.47 21.36
N GLY A 274 -3.91 -5.04 21.86
CA GLY A 274 -2.59 -5.54 21.48
C GLY A 274 -2.31 -5.51 19.98
N LEU A 275 -1.97 -6.69 19.45
CA LEU A 275 -1.86 -6.98 18.02
C LEU A 275 -3.23 -7.46 17.54
N GLY A 276 -3.67 -7.01 16.36
CA GLY A 276 -4.91 -7.48 15.74
C GLY A 276 -4.91 -8.99 15.42
N PHE A 277 -5.86 -9.42 14.60
CA PHE A 277 -5.99 -10.83 14.22
C PHE A 277 -4.68 -11.42 13.66
N ARG A 278 -4.25 -12.55 14.23
CA ARG A 278 -3.02 -13.25 13.82
C ARG A 278 -3.29 -14.11 12.58
N TRP A 279 -3.03 -13.56 11.41
CA TRP A 279 -3.28 -14.22 10.11
C TRP A 279 -2.08 -14.99 9.55
N ASP A 280 -0.87 -14.75 10.09
CA ASP A 280 0.35 -15.49 9.76
C ASP A 280 1.19 -15.66 11.02
N GLU A 281 1.48 -16.89 11.40
CA GLU A 281 2.22 -17.22 12.63
C GLU A 281 3.71 -16.85 12.55
N THR A 282 4.25 -16.71 11.33
CA THR A 282 5.68 -16.53 11.06
C THR A 282 6.10 -15.06 10.93
N ILE A 283 5.16 -14.15 10.64
CA ILE A 283 5.49 -12.74 10.41
C ILE A 283 5.59 -12.01 11.76
N PRO A 284 6.66 -11.26 12.06
CA PRO A 284 6.69 -10.41 13.25
C PRO A 284 5.64 -9.29 13.08
N MET A 285 4.52 -9.38 13.80
CA MET A 285 3.53 -8.30 13.85
C MET A 285 3.90 -7.36 15.00
N GLN A 286 4.08 -6.09 14.70
CA GLN A 286 4.36 -5.02 15.66
C GLN A 286 3.37 -3.88 15.37
N ASN A 287 3.01 -3.13 16.41
CA ASN A 287 2.28 -1.86 16.29
C ASN A 287 3.28 -0.71 16.13
#